data_AF-A0A2V9YNR9-F1
#
_entry.id   AF-A0A2V9YNR9-F1
#
_cell.length_a   1.000
_cell.length_b   1.000
_cell.length_c   1.000
_cell.angle_alpha   90.00
_cell.angle_beta   90.00
_cell.angle_gamma   90.00
#
_symmetry.space_group_name_H-M   'P 1'
#
loop_
_entity.id
_entity.type
_entity.pdbx_description
1 polymer ?
#
loop_
_entity_poly.entity_id
_entity_poly.type
_entity_poly.pdbx_seq_one_letter_code
_entity_poly.pdbx_strand_id
1 'polypeptide(L)'
;QPRTSEEYAPYGSFTEVFFKVAELNDTTLYIKQQSAGAAFSAGLVNVKLIPLSNEEISGFLADRDQRTTRRLATTNDGVGYLINHRPTTVEDLLREVEVFRHTDFGTLLLHVGGADGLNYPSQYGHMLSDHMDGYVYPDPTYKQYGEAVRELAKKRINPTKVLIEGAHALGMKVHVGIRPALWTYYEPLQRFFDSPFYQAHPEWRCVDRDGTPVARM
;
A
#
# COMPACT_ATOMS: atom_id res chain seq x y z
N GLN A 1 21.71 16.35 6.94
CA GLN A 1 21.99 17.67 6.33
C GLN A 1 20.85 18.61 6.70
N PRO A 2 21.13 19.85 7.15
CA PRO A 2 20.08 20.80 7.51
C PRO A 2 19.37 21.27 6.24
N ARG A 3 18.03 21.20 6.23
CA ARG A 3 17.20 21.70 5.13
C ARG A 3 17.10 23.21 5.26
N THR A 4 17.76 23.94 4.38
CA THR A 4 17.57 25.38 4.20
C THR A 4 16.27 25.64 3.44
N SER A 5 15.52 26.63 3.90
CA SER A 5 14.12 26.91 3.57
C SER A 5 13.91 27.69 2.26
N GLU A 6 14.66 27.41 1.20
CA GLU A 6 14.62 28.23 -0.04
C GLU A 6 14.20 27.53 -1.34
N GLU A 7 13.85 26.24 -1.34
CA GLU A 7 13.25 25.59 -2.52
C GLU A 7 11.82 25.11 -2.24
N TYR A 8 10.92 26.05 -2.02
CA TYR A 8 9.51 25.83 -2.33
C TYR A 8 9.26 26.31 -3.76
N ALA A 9 9.62 25.47 -4.74
CA ALA A 9 9.07 25.57 -6.08
C ALA A 9 7.89 24.58 -6.15
N PRO A 10 6.66 24.97 -5.79
CA PRO A 10 5.52 24.05 -5.75
C PRO A 10 5.13 23.49 -7.13
N TYR A 11 5.73 24.00 -8.22
CA TYR A 11 5.57 23.50 -9.58
C TYR A 11 6.88 23.71 -10.37
N GLY A 12 7.46 22.64 -10.92
CA GLY A 12 8.54 22.72 -11.94
C GLY A 12 9.94 22.25 -11.52
N SER A 13 10.15 21.64 -10.35
CA SER A 13 11.45 21.02 -10.03
C SER A 13 11.62 19.71 -10.80
N PHE A 14 12.66 19.62 -11.64
CA PHE A 14 13.08 18.37 -12.25
C PHE A 14 14.13 17.72 -11.36
N THR A 15 13.92 16.46 -10.99
CA THR A 15 14.92 15.66 -10.29
C THR A 15 15.22 14.43 -11.14
N GLU A 16 16.49 14.25 -11.51
CA GLU A 16 16.94 13.01 -12.11
C GLU A 16 17.12 11.99 -10.98
N VAL A 17 16.39 10.88 -11.06
CA VAL A 17 16.48 9.78 -10.11
C VAL A 17 16.80 8.49 -10.84
N PHE A 18 17.59 7.63 -10.21
CA PHE A 18 17.74 6.26 -10.67
C PHE A 18 16.41 5.52 -10.48
N PHE A 19 15.87 4.94 -11.56
CA PHE A 19 14.61 4.21 -11.50
C PHE A 19 14.82 2.70 -11.31
N LYS A 20 15.43 2.04 -12.30
CA LYS A 20 15.76 0.61 -12.24
C LYS A 20 16.77 0.21 -13.30
N VAL A 21 17.44 -0.92 -13.06
CA VAL A 21 18.05 -1.71 -14.14
C VAL A 21 16.96 -2.57 -14.79
N ALA A 22 16.96 -2.65 -16.11
CA ALA A 22 16.08 -3.53 -16.88
C ALA A 22 16.83 -4.09 -18.09
N GLU A 23 16.56 -5.34 -18.41
CA GLU A 23 16.94 -5.91 -19.69
C GLU A 23 15.98 -5.34 -20.75
N LEU A 24 16.52 -4.57 -21.69
CA LEU A 24 15.77 -4.02 -22.80
C LEU A 24 16.23 -4.75 -24.07
N ASN A 25 15.29 -5.22 -24.87
CA ASN A 25 15.59 -5.43 -26.27
C ASN A 25 15.65 -4.03 -26.91
N ASP A 26 16.60 -3.80 -27.81
CA ASP A 26 16.92 -2.47 -28.38
C ASP A 26 15.77 -1.83 -29.20
N THR A 27 14.57 -2.40 -29.16
CA THR A 27 13.47 -2.09 -30.06
C THR A 27 12.33 -1.33 -29.43
N THR A 28 12.00 -1.51 -28.13
CA THR A 28 10.80 -0.84 -27.57
C THR A 28 10.83 -0.68 -26.05
N LEU A 29 10.53 0.54 -25.58
CA LEU A 29 10.18 0.85 -24.20
C LEU A 29 8.67 1.12 -24.10
N TYR A 30 7.96 0.33 -23.31
CA TYR A 30 6.54 0.55 -23.03
C TYR A 30 6.35 1.32 -21.73
N ILE A 31 5.84 2.54 -21.82
CA ILE A 31 5.39 3.33 -20.68
C ILE A 31 3.87 3.30 -20.68
N LYS A 32 3.27 2.76 -19.62
CA LYS A 32 1.82 2.68 -19.49
C LYS A 32 1.38 3.42 -18.24
N GLN A 33 0.35 4.24 -18.39
CA GLN A 33 -0.37 4.76 -17.24
C GLN A 33 -1.04 3.60 -16.49
N GLN A 34 -1.04 3.68 -15.17
CA GLN A 34 -1.84 2.81 -14.34
C GLN A 34 -3.30 2.83 -14.83
N SER A 35 -3.85 1.64 -15.11
CA SER A 35 -5.15 1.53 -15.79
C SER A 35 -6.36 1.77 -14.89
N ALA A 36 -6.19 1.78 -13.57
CA ALA A 36 -7.25 2.00 -12.58
C ALA A 36 -6.64 2.43 -11.23
N GLY A 37 -7.38 3.16 -10.40
CA GLY A 37 -6.90 3.67 -9.11
C GLY A 37 -6.77 5.20 -9.11
N ALA A 38 -5.87 5.71 -8.26
CA ALA A 38 -5.59 7.13 -8.13
C ALA A 38 -5.15 7.73 -9.47
N ALA A 39 -5.84 8.78 -9.90
CA ALA A 39 -5.40 9.56 -11.05
C ALA A 39 -4.28 10.50 -10.60
N PHE A 40 -3.15 10.43 -11.29
CA PHE A 40 -2.08 11.42 -11.12
C PHE A 40 -2.24 12.52 -12.17
N SER A 41 -1.91 13.76 -11.79
CA SER A 41 -1.78 14.87 -12.74
C SER A 41 -0.80 14.51 -13.85
N ALA A 42 -1.00 15.05 -15.05
CA ALA A 42 -0.08 14.86 -16.16
C ALA A 42 1.35 15.23 -15.73
N GLY A 43 2.27 14.28 -15.85
CA GLY A 43 3.69 14.46 -15.55
C GLY A 43 4.52 14.37 -16.83
N LEU A 44 5.51 15.25 -16.96
CA LEU A 44 6.53 15.11 -18.00
C LEU A 44 7.66 14.25 -17.44
N VAL A 45 7.98 13.16 -18.14
CA VAL A 45 9.09 12.27 -17.76
C VAL A 45 10.10 12.25 -18.89
N ASN A 46 11.37 12.47 -18.56
CA ASN A 46 12.49 12.20 -19.45
C ASN A 46 13.09 10.85 -19.04
N VAL A 47 13.11 9.88 -19.96
CA VAL A 47 13.74 8.58 -19.73
C VAL A 47 15.09 8.55 -20.45
N LYS A 48 16.16 8.47 -19.66
CA LYS A 48 17.52 8.28 -20.15
C LYS A 48 17.91 6.81 -19.99
N LEU A 49 18.24 6.17 -21.11
CA LEU A 49 18.76 4.81 -21.13
C LEU A 49 20.29 4.87 -21.11
N ILE A 50 20.89 4.28 -20.10
CA ILE A 50 22.35 4.20 -19.94
C ILE A 50 22.72 2.72 -20.00
N PRO A 51 23.46 2.27 -21.03
CA PRO A 51 23.92 0.89 -21.08
C PRO A 51 24.93 0.64 -19.96
N LEU A 52 24.80 -0.51 -19.31
CA LEU A 52 25.75 -0.97 -18.31
C LEU A 52 26.99 -1.56 -18.99
N SER A 53 28.16 -1.40 -18.37
CA SER A 53 29.38 -2.12 -18.77
C SER A 53 29.25 -3.63 -18.46
N ASN A 54 30.12 -4.46 -19.04
CA ASN A 54 30.13 -5.90 -18.75
C ASN A 54 30.40 -6.19 -17.25
N GLU A 55 31.22 -5.36 -16.61
CA GLU A 55 31.51 -5.42 -15.18
C GLU A 55 30.28 -5.04 -14.35
N GLU A 56 29.57 -3.98 -14.72
CA GLU A 56 28.33 -3.55 -14.04
C GLU A 56 27.21 -4.59 -14.20
N ILE A 57 27.07 -5.19 -15.38
CA ILE A 57 26.15 -6.31 -15.63
C ILE A 57 26.49 -7.47 -14.70
N SER A 58 27.76 -7.87 -14.66
CA SER A 58 28.21 -9.00 -13.83
C SER A 58 27.97 -8.72 -12.34
N GLY A 59 28.25 -7.50 -11.88
CA GLY A 59 28.00 -7.08 -10.50
C GLY A 59 26.51 -7.08 -10.16
N PHE A 60 25.67 -6.52 -11.03
CA PHE A 60 24.22 -6.50 -10.84
C PHE A 60 23.63 -7.92 -10.79
N LEU A 61 24.06 -8.82 -11.68
CA LEU A 61 23.59 -10.21 -11.67
C LEU A 61 24.01 -10.95 -10.39
N ALA A 62 25.25 -10.75 -9.94
CA ALA A 62 25.75 -11.33 -8.69
C ALA A 62 24.96 -10.83 -7.46
N ASP A 63 24.62 -9.54 -7.43
CA ASP A 63 23.80 -8.93 -6.36
C ASP A 63 22.35 -9.42 -6.41
N ARG A 64 21.74 -9.46 -7.60
CA ARG A 64 20.37 -9.95 -7.82
C ARG A 64 20.15 -11.37 -7.32
N ASP A 65 21.17 -12.22 -7.45
CA ASP A 65 21.14 -13.62 -7.07
C ASP A 65 21.56 -13.84 -5.60
N GLN A 66 22.02 -12.79 -4.92
CA GLN A 66 22.30 -12.83 -3.50
C GLN A 66 21.00 -12.98 -2.69
N ARG A 67 21.03 -13.88 -1.71
CA ARG A 67 19.88 -14.18 -0.83
C ARG A 67 20.23 -14.12 0.65
N THR A 68 21.52 -14.06 1.00
CA THR A 68 21.99 -14.08 2.40
C THR A 68 21.99 -12.69 3.07
N THR A 69 21.86 -11.62 2.29
CA THR A 69 21.91 -10.21 2.73
C THR A 69 20.56 -9.60 3.01
N ARG A 70 19.46 -10.37 2.91
CA ARG A 70 18.08 -9.90 3.10
C ARG A 70 17.75 -9.52 4.55
N ARG A 71 18.32 -8.41 4.99
CA ARG A 71 18.33 -7.93 6.38
C ARG A 71 17.37 -6.77 6.61
N LEU A 72 16.82 -6.19 5.55
CA LEU A 72 15.91 -5.04 5.66
C LEU A 72 14.48 -5.51 5.93
N ALA A 73 13.74 -4.68 6.65
CA ALA A 73 12.31 -4.83 6.88
C ALA A 73 11.56 -3.68 6.25
N THR A 74 10.41 -3.97 5.66
CA THR A 74 9.48 -2.98 5.11
C THR A 74 8.14 -3.09 5.81
N THR A 75 7.36 -2.02 5.80
CA THR A 75 6.02 -1.97 6.38
C THR A 75 5.00 -1.69 5.28
N ASN A 76 3.91 -2.45 5.29
CA ASN A 76 2.73 -2.19 4.49
C ASN A 76 1.55 -1.95 5.45
N ASP A 77 0.81 -0.86 5.25
CA ASP A 77 -0.29 -0.43 6.13
C ASP A 77 -1.61 -1.20 5.92
N GLY A 78 -1.66 -2.08 4.92
CA GLY A 78 -2.78 -2.93 4.54
C GLY A 78 -3.90 -2.25 3.76
N VAL A 79 -3.86 -0.93 3.57
CA VAL A 79 -4.98 -0.16 3.00
C VAL A 79 -4.53 0.76 1.87
N GLY A 80 -3.34 1.39 2.00
CA GLY A 80 -2.84 2.37 1.05
C GLY A 80 -2.72 1.83 -0.37
N TYR A 81 -2.23 0.59 -0.54
CA TYR A 81 -2.17 -0.03 -1.86
C TYR A 81 -3.57 -0.22 -2.46
N LEU A 82 -4.53 -0.72 -1.67
CA LEU A 82 -5.90 -0.98 -2.09
C LEU A 82 -6.62 0.30 -2.52
N ILE A 83 -6.41 1.41 -1.79
CA ILE A 83 -6.93 2.74 -2.11
C ILE A 83 -6.33 3.27 -3.41
N ASN A 84 -5.01 3.24 -3.55
CA ASN A 84 -4.35 3.90 -4.67
C ASN A 84 -4.38 3.10 -5.97
N HIS A 85 -4.58 1.77 -5.91
CA HIS A 85 -4.43 0.90 -7.08
C HIS A 85 -5.67 0.16 -7.53
N ARG A 86 -6.75 0.19 -6.74
CA ARG A 86 -8.02 -0.49 -7.05
C ARG A 86 -7.80 -1.94 -7.56
N PRO A 87 -7.05 -2.80 -6.84
CA PRO A 87 -6.77 -4.15 -7.31
C PRO A 87 -8.04 -5.02 -7.31
N THR A 88 -8.26 -5.81 -8.36
CA THR A 88 -9.46 -6.67 -8.48
C THR A 88 -9.15 -8.13 -8.84
N THR A 89 -7.86 -8.47 -8.93
CA THR A 89 -7.32 -9.80 -9.27
C THR A 89 -6.16 -10.17 -8.33
N VAL A 90 -5.78 -11.45 -8.35
CA VAL A 90 -4.60 -11.93 -7.61
C VAL A 90 -3.34 -11.27 -8.15
N GLU A 91 -3.24 -11.15 -9.47
CA GLU A 91 -2.12 -10.56 -10.17
C GLU A 91 -1.95 -9.09 -9.79
N ASP A 92 -3.05 -8.34 -9.62
CA ASP A 92 -2.98 -6.96 -9.14
C ASP A 92 -2.35 -6.91 -7.74
N LEU A 93 -2.86 -7.70 -6.80
CA LEU A 93 -2.36 -7.74 -5.43
C LEU A 93 -0.88 -8.16 -5.35
N LEU A 94 -0.45 -9.12 -6.18
CA LEU A 94 0.95 -9.55 -6.19
C LEU A 94 1.92 -8.46 -6.66
N ARG A 95 1.46 -7.44 -7.41
CA ARG A 95 2.34 -6.31 -7.82
C ARG A 95 2.88 -5.52 -6.63
N GLU A 96 2.13 -5.48 -5.52
CA GLU A 96 2.56 -4.77 -4.31
C GLU A 96 3.80 -5.40 -3.67
N VAL A 97 3.92 -6.73 -3.71
CA VAL A 97 5.08 -7.44 -3.15
C VAL A 97 6.17 -7.69 -4.18
N GLU A 98 5.83 -7.72 -5.46
CA GLU A 98 6.77 -8.01 -6.56
C GLU A 98 7.99 -7.08 -6.58
N VAL A 99 7.82 -5.83 -6.14
CA VAL A 99 8.90 -4.84 -6.04
C VAL A 99 10.07 -5.31 -5.17
N PHE A 100 9.88 -6.31 -4.30
CA PHE A 100 10.91 -6.83 -3.41
C PHE A 100 11.70 -8.03 -3.94
N ARG A 101 11.33 -8.63 -5.09
CA ARG A 101 11.91 -9.90 -5.60
C ARG A 101 13.44 -9.92 -5.63
N HIS A 102 14.06 -8.80 -5.97
CA HIS A 102 15.50 -8.65 -6.14
C HIS A 102 16.07 -7.57 -5.23
N THR A 103 15.61 -7.53 -3.98
CA THR A 103 16.02 -6.53 -2.99
C THR A 103 16.53 -7.19 -1.72
N ASP A 104 17.20 -6.41 -0.86
CA ASP A 104 17.62 -6.84 0.49
C ASP A 104 16.47 -6.84 1.52
N PHE A 105 15.22 -6.59 1.12
CA PHE A 105 14.08 -6.71 2.02
C PHE A 105 13.75 -8.18 2.27
N GLY A 106 14.07 -8.65 3.47
CA GLY A 106 13.79 -10.02 3.92
C GLY A 106 12.55 -10.15 4.78
N THR A 107 11.96 -9.04 5.22
CA THR A 107 10.81 -9.06 6.14
C THR A 107 9.75 -8.04 5.74
N LEU A 108 8.51 -8.49 5.64
CA LEU A 108 7.31 -7.67 5.46
C LEU A 108 6.54 -7.58 6.79
N LEU A 109 6.39 -6.37 7.31
CA LEU A 109 5.49 -6.04 8.41
C LEU A 109 4.14 -5.64 7.82
N LEU A 110 3.21 -6.59 7.73
CA LEU A 110 1.91 -6.40 7.09
C LEU A 110 0.85 -6.06 8.13
N HIS A 111 0.33 -4.84 8.09
CA HIS A 111 -0.71 -4.40 9.01
C HIS A 111 -2.08 -4.72 8.42
N VAL A 112 -2.77 -5.73 8.92
CA VAL A 112 -3.97 -6.30 8.27
C VAL A 112 -5.28 -5.58 8.59
N GLY A 113 -5.18 -4.31 9.00
CA GLY A 113 -6.31 -3.47 9.36
C GLY A 113 -6.14 -2.78 10.72
N GLY A 114 -7.25 -2.29 11.23
CA GLY A 114 -7.33 -1.53 12.48
C GLY A 114 -8.44 -2.06 13.36
N ALA A 115 -8.14 -2.32 14.62
CA ALA A 115 -9.05 -2.92 15.57
C ALA A 115 -9.73 -4.18 15.01
N ASP A 116 -11.04 -4.13 14.73
CA ASP A 116 -11.83 -5.20 14.10
C ASP A 116 -12.08 -5.00 12.59
N GLY A 117 -11.60 -3.89 12.01
CA GLY A 117 -11.74 -3.56 10.59
C GLY A 117 -10.76 -4.34 9.71
N LEU A 118 -11.30 -5.01 8.67
CA LEU A 118 -10.58 -5.89 7.75
C LEU A 118 -10.86 -5.53 6.28
N ASN A 119 -9.97 -5.98 5.40
CA ASN A 119 -10.10 -5.83 3.94
C ASN A 119 -10.70 -7.06 3.24
N TYR A 120 -11.38 -7.93 3.98
CA TYR A 120 -11.97 -9.17 3.48
C TYR A 120 -13.11 -9.65 4.39
N PRO A 121 -14.06 -10.46 3.88
CA PRO A 121 -15.10 -11.05 4.71
C PRO A 121 -14.52 -11.99 5.78
N SER A 122 -14.88 -11.75 7.04
CA SER A 122 -14.38 -12.49 8.19
C SER A 122 -15.51 -12.78 9.17
N GLN A 123 -15.37 -13.86 9.95
CA GLN A 123 -16.27 -14.16 11.06
C GLN A 123 -15.91 -13.39 12.35
N TYR A 124 -14.71 -12.78 12.40
CA TYR A 124 -14.15 -12.17 13.61
C TYR A 124 -14.07 -10.64 13.56
N GLY A 125 -14.34 -10.03 12.40
CA GLY A 125 -14.17 -8.61 12.20
C GLY A 125 -15.04 -8.09 11.07
N HIS A 126 -15.18 -6.77 10.99
CA HIS A 126 -15.99 -6.08 10.01
C HIS A 126 -15.19 -5.77 8.74
N MET A 127 -15.76 -6.02 7.57
CA MET A 127 -15.11 -5.61 6.32
C MET A 127 -15.37 -4.12 6.07
N LEU A 128 -14.31 -3.30 6.05
CA LEU A 128 -14.40 -1.83 5.93
C LEU A 128 -15.24 -1.36 4.72
N SER A 129 -15.29 -2.16 3.66
CA SER A 129 -16.01 -1.82 2.43
C SER A 129 -17.52 -2.11 2.41
N ASP A 130 -18.07 -2.78 3.43
CA ASP A 130 -19.46 -3.26 3.42
C ASP A 130 -20.49 -2.12 3.38
N HIS A 131 -20.21 -0.99 4.01
CA HIS A 131 -21.17 0.11 4.18
C HIS A 131 -20.77 1.40 3.45
N MET A 132 -19.80 1.30 2.54
CA MET A 132 -19.23 2.45 1.85
C MET A 132 -20.12 3.09 0.76
N ASP A 133 -21.28 2.50 0.46
CA ASP A 133 -22.17 3.01 -0.59
C ASP A 133 -22.91 4.27 -0.16
N GLY A 134 -22.90 5.30 -1.02
CA GLY A 134 -23.57 6.57 -0.77
C GLY A 134 -22.80 7.54 0.14
N TYR A 135 -21.62 7.16 0.63
CA TYR A 135 -20.76 8.07 1.39
C TYR A 135 -20.13 9.14 0.49
N VAL A 136 -19.92 10.32 1.07
CA VAL A 136 -19.14 11.40 0.47
C VAL A 136 -17.72 11.28 0.99
N TYR A 137 -16.76 11.10 0.08
CA TYR A 137 -15.35 10.93 0.41
C TYR A 137 -14.56 12.19 0.08
N PRO A 138 -13.40 12.41 0.74
CA PRO A 138 -12.50 13.52 0.42
C PRO A 138 -12.03 13.49 -1.05
N ASP A 139 -11.85 12.29 -1.60
CA ASP A 139 -11.47 12.08 -2.99
C ASP A 139 -11.99 10.72 -3.53
N PRO A 140 -11.96 10.50 -4.86
CA PRO A 140 -12.54 9.31 -5.49
C PRO A 140 -11.88 7.97 -5.12
N THR A 141 -10.64 7.96 -4.60
CA THR A 141 -9.89 6.72 -4.34
C THR A 141 -10.53 5.86 -3.26
N TYR A 142 -11.19 6.47 -2.26
CA TYR A 142 -11.95 5.74 -1.24
C TYR A 142 -13.14 4.98 -1.84
N LYS A 143 -13.89 5.59 -2.76
CA LYS A 143 -14.96 4.89 -3.48
C LYS A 143 -14.40 3.72 -4.30
N GLN A 144 -13.28 3.93 -4.98
CA GLN A 144 -12.60 2.89 -5.76
C GLN A 144 -12.11 1.73 -4.88
N TYR A 145 -11.57 2.02 -3.70
CA TYR A 145 -11.23 1.02 -2.68
C TYR A 145 -12.44 0.16 -2.32
N GLY A 146 -13.57 0.78 -1.97
CA GLY A 146 -14.76 0.05 -1.57
C GLY A 146 -15.26 -0.89 -2.68
N GLU A 147 -15.26 -0.41 -3.92
CA GLU A 147 -15.60 -1.20 -5.10
C GLU A 147 -14.61 -2.37 -5.32
N ALA A 148 -13.30 -2.11 -5.19
CA ALA A 148 -12.25 -3.10 -5.38
C ALA A 148 -12.29 -4.23 -4.34
N VAL A 149 -12.39 -3.87 -3.05
CA VAL A 149 -12.43 -4.84 -1.95
C VAL A 149 -13.68 -5.71 -2.04
N ARG A 150 -14.85 -5.14 -2.37
CA ARG A 150 -16.06 -5.93 -2.60
C ARG A 150 -15.96 -6.83 -3.82
N GLU A 151 -15.28 -6.41 -4.88
CA GLU A 151 -15.05 -7.24 -6.06
C GLU A 151 -14.12 -8.43 -5.73
N LEU A 152 -13.05 -8.20 -4.97
CA LEU A 152 -12.19 -9.28 -4.44
C LEU A 152 -12.99 -10.24 -3.56
N ALA A 153 -13.84 -9.72 -2.66
CA ALA A 153 -14.71 -10.52 -1.80
C ALA A 153 -15.68 -11.39 -2.60
N LYS A 154 -16.34 -10.84 -3.64
CA LYS A 154 -17.22 -11.61 -4.56
C LYS A 154 -16.48 -12.75 -5.24
N LYS A 155 -15.21 -12.54 -5.61
CA LYS A 155 -14.32 -13.56 -6.18
C LYS A 155 -13.70 -14.50 -5.14
N ARG A 156 -14.02 -14.32 -3.85
CA ARG A 156 -13.43 -15.05 -2.72
C ARG A 156 -11.91 -14.92 -2.64
N ILE A 157 -11.38 -13.77 -3.07
CA ILE A 157 -9.97 -13.42 -2.97
C ILE A 157 -9.76 -12.65 -1.67
N ASN A 158 -8.96 -13.20 -0.77
CA ASN A 158 -8.53 -12.52 0.44
C ASN A 158 -7.21 -11.76 0.16
N PRO A 159 -7.22 -10.41 0.07
CA PRO A 159 -6.03 -9.64 -0.25
C PRO A 159 -4.89 -9.86 0.74
N THR A 160 -5.19 -9.93 2.04
CA THR A 160 -4.19 -10.22 3.07
C THR A 160 -3.50 -11.56 2.81
N LYS A 161 -4.27 -12.61 2.54
CA LYS A 161 -3.72 -13.93 2.23
C LYS A 161 -2.81 -13.90 1.00
N VAL A 162 -3.25 -13.25 -0.08
CA VAL A 162 -2.47 -13.15 -1.33
C VAL A 162 -1.14 -12.42 -1.09
N LEU A 163 -1.13 -11.32 -0.33
CA LEU A 163 0.10 -10.60 -0.02
C LEU A 163 1.07 -11.44 0.82
N ILE A 164 0.56 -12.20 1.79
CA ILE A 164 1.37 -13.11 2.62
C ILE A 164 2.00 -14.20 1.74
N GLU A 165 1.19 -14.89 0.93
CA GLU A 165 1.65 -15.97 0.05
C GLU A 165 2.63 -15.45 -1.00
N GLY A 166 2.36 -14.28 -1.58
CA GLY A 166 3.27 -13.60 -2.52
C GLY A 166 4.62 -13.26 -1.88
N ALA A 167 4.62 -12.68 -0.68
CA ALA A 167 5.85 -12.38 0.04
C ALA A 167 6.65 -13.65 0.38
N HIS A 168 5.99 -14.72 0.82
CA HIS A 168 6.64 -16.02 1.04
C HIS A 168 7.23 -16.61 -0.24
N ALA A 169 6.53 -16.50 -1.38
CA ALA A 169 7.03 -16.96 -2.68
C ALA A 169 8.30 -16.20 -3.12
N LEU A 170 8.48 -14.97 -2.65
CA LEU A 170 9.71 -14.20 -2.85
C LEU A 170 10.81 -14.56 -1.87
N GLY A 171 10.55 -15.37 -0.84
CA GLY A 171 11.50 -15.72 0.23
C GLY A 171 11.55 -14.70 1.38
N MET A 172 10.53 -13.86 1.52
CA MET A 172 10.42 -12.93 2.66
C MET A 172 9.75 -13.62 3.86
N LYS A 173 10.09 -13.18 5.07
CA LYS A 173 9.29 -13.43 6.28
C LYS A 173 8.14 -12.44 6.34
N VAL A 174 7.01 -12.84 6.92
CA VAL A 174 5.88 -11.94 7.17
C VAL A 174 5.58 -11.89 8.66
N HIS A 175 5.52 -10.68 9.21
CA HIS A 175 4.94 -10.43 10.52
C HIS A 175 3.64 -9.67 10.34
N VAL A 176 2.55 -10.27 10.80
CA VAL A 176 1.22 -9.65 10.73
C VAL A 176 1.02 -8.77 11.96
N GLY A 177 0.73 -7.50 11.75
CA GLY A 177 0.40 -6.52 12.77
C GLY A 177 -1.08 -6.12 12.71
N ILE A 178 -1.65 -5.79 13.86
CA ILE A 178 -2.96 -5.15 13.97
C ILE A 178 -2.75 -3.81 14.66
N ARG A 179 -3.47 -2.76 14.24
CA ARG A 179 -3.49 -1.47 14.94
C ARG A 179 -4.59 -1.51 15.99
N PRO A 180 -4.31 -1.84 17.27
CA PRO A 180 -5.33 -2.27 18.22
C PRO A 180 -6.35 -1.17 18.59
N ALA A 181 -6.01 0.10 18.42
CA ALA A 181 -6.86 1.22 18.80
C ALA A 181 -7.42 2.02 17.61
N LEU A 182 -7.32 1.49 16.39
CA LEU A 182 -7.87 2.13 15.18
C LEU A 182 -9.35 1.72 15.00
N TRP A 183 -10.19 2.12 15.95
CA TRP A 183 -11.63 1.82 15.99
C TRP A 183 -12.50 2.82 15.22
N THR A 184 -11.97 4.03 15.01
CA THR A 184 -12.60 5.17 14.36
C THR A 184 -11.52 6.16 13.94
N TYR A 185 -11.91 7.22 13.24
CA TYR A 185 -11.06 8.35 12.87
C TYR A 185 -11.84 9.66 13.00
N TYR A 186 -11.14 10.80 12.98
CA TYR A 186 -11.80 12.11 12.93
C TYR A 186 -12.40 12.38 11.54
N GLU A 187 -13.36 13.30 11.47
CA GLU A 187 -13.87 13.80 10.18
C GLU A 187 -12.71 14.33 9.32
N PRO A 188 -12.72 14.10 7.99
CA PRO A 188 -13.81 13.51 7.19
C PRO A 188 -13.76 11.98 7.03
N LEU A 189 -12.83 11.29 7.69
CA LEU A 189 -12.61 9.84 7.50
C LEU A 189 -13.33 8.97 8.53
N GLN A 190 -14.10 9.58 9.43
CA GLN A 190 -14.83 8.86 10.47
C GLN A 190 -15.68 7.72 9.88
N ARG A 191 -16.50 8.01 8.85
CA ARG A 191 -17.37 7.02 8.22
C ARG A 191 -16.63 5.87 7.52
N PHE A 192 -15.37 6.07 7.17
CA PHE A 192 -14.55 5.03 6.55
C PHE A 192 -13.96 4.06 7.58
N PHE A 193 -13.56 4.58 8.74
CA PHE A 193 -12.89 3.78 9.79
C PHE A 193 -13.81 3.36 10.94
N ASP A 194 -15.05 3.86 10.98
CA ASP A 194 -16.01 3.54 12.03
C ASP A 194 -16.40 2.06 12.01
N SER A 195 -16.12 1.38 13.12
CA SER A 195 -16.58 0.02 13.36
C SER A 195 -17.99 0.00 14.00
N PRO A 196 -18.88 -0.91 13.55
CA PRO A 196 -20.14 -1.19 14.26
C PRO A 196 -19.94 -1.56 15.74
N PHE A 197 -18.86 -2.28 16.06
CA PHE A 197 -18.52 -2.63 17.44
C PHE A 197 -18.18 -1.39 18.27
N TYR A 198 -17.38 -0.48 17.72
CA TYR A 198 -17.08 0.80 18.36
C TYR A 198 -18.33 1.65 18.60
N GLN A 199 -19.29 1.61 17.67
CA GLN A 199 -20.56 2.33 17.80
C GLN A 199 -21.48 1.71 18.86
N ALA A 200 -21.48 0.39 19.00
CA ALA A 200 -22.31 -0.33 19.98
C ALA A 200 -21.82 -0.19 21.43
N HIS A 201 -20.55 0.17 21.65
CA HIS A 201 -19.92 0.19 22.98
C HIS A 201 -19.35 1.56 23.39
N PRO A 202 -20.20 2.61 23.54
CA PRO A 202 -19.75 3.91 24.01
C PRO A 202 -19.16 3.89 25.43
N GLU A 203 -19.56 2.92 26.25
CA GLU A 203 -19.07 2.72 27.61
C GLU A 203 -17.59 2.31 27.71
N TRP A 204 -17.00 1.82 26.62
CA TRP A 204 -15.59 1.45 26.56
C TRP A 204 -14.69 2.54 25.97
N ARG A 205 -15.25 3.67 25.54
CA ARG A 205 -14.47 4.73 24.88
C ARG A 205 -13.57 5.46 25.87
N CYS A 206 -12.36 5.76 25.43
CA CYS A 206 -11.49 6.66 26.15
C CYS A 206 -12.04 8.10 26.09
N VAL A 207 -11.86 8.85 27.16
CA VAL A 207 -12.18 10.29 27.25
C VAL A 207 -10.93 11.07 27.66
N ASP A 208 -10.80 12.29 27.14
CA ASP A 208 -9.80 13.24 27.61
C ASP A 208 -10.19 13.84 28.98
N ARG A 209 -9.30 14.60 29.60
CA ARG A 209 -9.47 15.20 30.94
C ARG A 209 -10.69 16.11 31.06
N ASP A 210 -11.14 16.68 29.95
CA ASP A 210 -12.33 17.55 29.87
C ASP A 210 -13.63 16.78 29.60
N GLY A 211 -13.55 15.45 29.48
CA GLY A 211 -14.68 14.57 29.17
C GLY A 211 -14.95 14.37 27.68
N THR A 212 -14.15 14.95 26.79
CA THR A 212 -14.30 14.78 25.33
C THR A 212 -13.93 13.35 24.91
N PRO A 213 -14.79 12.63 24.18
CA PRO A 213 -14.44 11.33 23.62
C PRO A 213 -13.25 11.44 22.66
N VAL A 214 -12.28 10.54 22.79
CA VAL A 214 -11.17 10.42 21.82
C VAL A 214 -11.42 9.25 20.87
N ALA A 215 -10.72 9.21 19.74
CA ALA A 215 -10.82 8.15 18.73
C ALA A 215 -10.17 6.81 19.18
N ARG A 216 -10.42 6.40 20.43
CA ARG A 216 -9.80 5.24 21.10
C ARG A 216 -10.81 4.57 22.03
N MET A 217 -10.66 3.26 22.19
CA MET A 217 -11.34 2.38 23.13
C MET A 217 -10.26 1.60 23.87
#